data_AF-A0A8T5AXZ1-F1
#
_entry.id   AF-A0A8T5AXZ1-F1
#
_cell.length_a   1.000
_cell.length_b   1.000
_cell.length_c   1.000
_cell.angle_alpha   90.00
_cell.angle_beta   90.00
_cell.angle_gamma   90.00
#
_symmetry.space_group_name_H-M   'P 1'
#
loop_
_entity.id
_entity.type
_entity.pdbx_description
1 polymer ?
#
loop_
_entity_poly.entity_id
_entity_poly.type
_entity_poly.pdbx_seq_one_letter_code
_entity_poly.pdbx_strand_id
1 'polypeptide(L)'
;MRSETIIIRADGSVEPGDVPIKRSRNTYILTNDIQVAGDGIIIGKDDITINGDNHTLKGIGRHCGIDVSKRKNVTISNIWIQNFDTGIRLNSAVKNRIVENIVENSMIGLFLNYSSNNEIAGNEFVNCGLIVTSSYNNIIEDNHVNGKSLIYLESETNSRINGINAGQVILVRCENILVENLYLSNATTGVELWETSNARIKGNRIENNNLYGIALVNSSNNEIIENVVKNNGCGIFLSESSNNNKIFHNAFIKNMVQASIYESGENVWDDGLKGNYWSDYHEIARALNTPYIIDRNNMDKYPLIKNLEEEIKKLEEYLWKLEQLKSEGKVSEKIYKTLKEKYECEMEKLVEELE
;
A
#
# COMPACT_ATOMS: atom_id res chain seq x y z
N MET A 1 26.83 -9.77 11.48
CA MET A 1 25.98 -10.06 10.31
C MET A 1 26.46 -11.35 9.66
N ARG A 2 25.60 -12.36 9.58
CA ARG A 2 25.90 -13.65 8.95
C ARG A 2 25.61 -13.55 7.45
N SER A 3 26.47 -14.11 6.61
CA SER A 3 26.23 -14.20 5.16
C SER A 3 25.31 -15.37 4.78
N GLU A 4 25.21 -16.36 5.65
CA GLU A 4 24.51 -17.62 5.41
C GLU A 4 23.04 -17.52 5.77
N THR A 5 22.18 -18.04 4.90
CA THR A 5 20.75 -18.24 5.14
C THR A 5 20.54 -19.35 6.16
N ILE A 6 19.57 -19.16 7.06
CA ILE A 6 19.19 -20.16 8.04
C ILE A 6 18.13 -21.07 7.43
N ILE A 7 18.35 -22.39 7.49
CA ILE A 7 17.45 -23.38 6.92
C ILE A 7 17.00 -24.33 8.03
N ILE A 8 15.69 -24.43 8.24
CA ILE A 8 15.09 -25.54 8.99
C ILE A 8 14.82 -26.65 7.99
N ARG A 9 15.66 -27.68 7.97
CA ARG A 9 15.57 -28.80 7.02
C ARG A 9 14.32 -29.64 7.28
N ALA A 10 13.93 -30.47 6.31
CA ALA A 10 12.74 -31.34 6.41
C ALA A 10 12.82 -32.35 7.59
N ASP A 11 14.02 -32.82 7.93
CA ASP A 11 14.26 -33.65 9.12
C ASP A 11 14.16 -32.84 10.44
N GLY A 12 14.18 -31.52 10.34
CA GLY A 12 14.12 -30.54 11.43
C GLY A 12 15.48 -30.10 11.96
N SER A 13 16.58 -30.55 11.36
CA SER A 13 17.88 -29.97 11.66
C SER A 13 17.89 -28.49 11.26
N VAL A 14 18.66 -27.69 12.00
CA VAL A 14 18.86 -26.27 11.71
C VAL A 14 20.26 -26.11 11.16
N GLU A 15 20.37 -25.42 10.03
CA GLU A 15 21.64 -25.14 9.40
C GLU A 15 21.76 -23.64 9.09
N PRO A 16 22.90 -23.00 9.41
CA PRO A 16 24.04 -23.53 10.16
C PRO A 16 23.67 -23.92 11.61
N GLY A 17 24.35 -24.91 12.20
CA GLY A 17 23.99 -25.46 13.52
C GLY A 17 24.32 -24.56 14.72
N ASP A 18 25.07 -23.48 14.50
CA ASP A 18 25.49 -22.50 15.51
C ASP A 18 24.61 -21.24 15.54
N VAL A 19 23.51 -21.21 14.78
CA VAL A 19 22.55 -20.10 14.83
C VAL A 19 21.84 -20.07 16.19
N PRO A 20 21.44 -18.88 16.69
CA PRO A 20 20.80 -18.74 17.99
C PRO A 20 19.33 -19.17 17.94
N ILE A 21 19.09 -20.44 17.60
CA ILE A 21 17.79 -21.08 17.55
C ILE A 21 17.88 -22.39 18.34
N LYS A 22 17.13 -22.46 19.43
CA LYS A 22 17.00 -23.69 20.21
C LYS A 22 15.82 -24.50 19.72
N ARG A 23 16.07 -25.76 19.36
CA ARG A 23 15.02 -26.71 19.00
C ARG A 23 14.59 -27.55 20.21
N SER A 24 13.28 -27.67 20.43
CA SER A 24 12.64 -28.63 21.32
C SER A 24 11.50 -29.33 20.59
N ARG A 25 11.72 -30.59 20.18
CA ARG A 25 10.79 -31.36 19.34
C ARG A 25 10.45 -30.62 18.03
N ASN A 26 9.22 -30.11 17.92
CA ASN A 26 8.69 -29.37 16.76
C ASN A 26 8.68 -27.85 16.99
N THR A 27 9.22 -27.37 18.11
CA THR A 27 9.30 -25.94 18.42
C THR A 27 10.73 -25.45 18.27
N TYR A 28 10.90 -24.34 17.56
CA TYR A 28 12.15 -23.62 17.34
C TYR A 28 12.00 -22.25 18.00
N ILE A 29 12.90 -21.92 18.92
CA ILE A 29 12.83 -20.67 19.69
C ILE A 29 14.10 -19.89 19.41
N LEU A 30 13.98 -18.66 18.92
CA LEU A 30 15.13 -17.76 18.83
C LEU A 30 15.62 -17.47 20.25
N THR A 31 16.93 -17.53 20.46
CA THR A 31 17.54 -17.27 21.78
C THR A 31 18.35 -15.98 21.82
N ASN A 32 18.44 -15.29 20.68
CA ASN A 32 19.08 -13.98 20.53
C ASN A 32 18.64 -13.36 19.19
N ASP A 33 18.94 -12.08 19.02
CA ASP A 33 18.76 -11.39 17.75
C ASP A 33 19.66 -12.00 16.65
N ILE A 34 19.12 -12.06 15.44
CA ILE A 34 19.76 -12.61 14.24
C ILE A 34 19.89 -11.50 13.21
N GLN A 35 21.10 -11.35 12.66
CA GLN A 35 21.34 -10.44 11.54
C GLN A 35 21.92 -11.20 10.35
N VAL A 36 21.28 -11.10 9.19
CA VAL A 36 21.64 -11.79 7.95
C VAL A 36 21.89 -10.81 6.80
N ALA A 37 22.74 -11.20 5.84
CA ALA A 37 22.93 -10.49 4.58
C ALA A 37 22.16 -11.12 3.40
N GLY A 38 21.69 -12.36 3.54
CA GLY A 38 20.85 -13.08 2.56
C GLY A 38 19.42 -13.27 3.05
N ASP A 39 18.75 -14.33 2.59
CA ASP A 39 17.46 -14.75 3.18
C ASP A 39 17.63 -15.06 4.67
N GLY A 40 16.63 -14.75 5.49
CA GLY A 40 16.64 -14.98 6.94
C GLY A 40 16.46 -16.45 7.30
N ILE A 41 15.21 -16.92 7.37
CA ILE A 41 14.86 -18.29 7.75
C ILE A 41 14.02 -18.92 6.63
N ILE A 42 14.53 -19.98 6.01
CA ILE A 42 13.79 -20.82 5.06
C ILE A 42 13.30 -22.08 5.77
N ILE A 43 11.99 -22.31 5.69
CA ILE A 43 11.33 -23.39 6.42
C ILE A 43 11.06 -24.56 5.47
N GLY A 44 11.77 -25.65 5.68
CA GLY A 44 11.66 -26.90 4.91
C GLY A 44 10.76 -27.95 5.55
N LYS A 45 10.12 -27.67 6.69
CA LYS A 45 9.37 -28.66 7.48
C LYS A 45 7.97 -28.17 7.84
N ASP A 46 7.00 -29.09 7.76
CA ASP A 46 5.61 -28.88 8.18
C ASP A 46 5.43 -29.20 9.68
N ASP A 47 4.28 -28.83 10.27
CA ASP A 47 3.89 -29.22 11.63
C ASP A 47 4.86 -28.73 12.73
N ILE A 48 5.35 -27.49 12.58
CA ILE A 48 6.31 -26.87 13.50
C ILE A 48 5.87 -25.48 13.96
N THR A 49 6.47 -25.04 15.06
CA THR A 49 6.34 -23.67 15.57
C THR A 49 7.70 -23.01 15.58
N ILE A 50 7.78 -21.78 15.09
CA ILE A 50 8.94 -20.90 15.18
C ILE A 50 8.51 -19.71 16.00
N ASN A 51 9.05 -19.61 17.21
CA ASN A 51 8.76 -18.53 18.14
C ASN A 51 10.01 -17.64 18.25
N GLY A 52 9.85 -16.34 18.04
CA GLY A 52 10.93 -15.38 18.17
C GLY A 52 11.32 -15.07 19.61
N ASP A 53 10.46 -15.37 20.59
CA ASP A 53 10.64 -14.90 21.98
C ASP A 53 10.93 -13.39 22.06
N ASN A 54 10.30 -12.62 21.15
CA ASN A 54 10.50 -11.19 20.91
C ASN A 54 11.89 -10.78 20.39
N HIS A 55 12.71 -11.73 19.94
CA HIS A 55 13.97 -11.43 19.27
C HIS A 55 13.79 -10.95 17.84
N THR A 56 14.80 -10.23 17.37
CA THR A 56 14.83 -9.60 16.05
C THR A 56 15.46 -10.52 15.01
N LEU A 57 14.86 -10.60 13.82
CA LEU A 57 15.47 -11.09 12.60
C LEU A 57 15.68 -9.91 11.64
N LYS A 58 16.92 -9.52 11.41
CA LYS A 58 17.27 -8.30 10.67
C LYS A 58 18.07 -8.59 9.39
N GLY A 59 17.54 -8.13 8.26
CA GLY A 59 18.19 -8.15 6.96
C GLY A 59 18.92 -6.85 6.64
N ILE A 60 19.28 -6.71 5.36
CA ILE A 60 19.98 -5.55 4.79
C ILE A 60 19.13 -4.77 3.78
N GLY A 61 17.83 -5.00 3.75
CA GLY A 61 16.89 -4.41 2.78
C GLY A 61 16.84 -5.16 1.45
N ARG A 62 17.17 -6.45 1.45
CA ARG A 62 17.07 -7.37 0.30
C ARG A 62 16.60 -8.74 0.79
N HIS A 63 16.19 -9.61 -0.13
CA HIS A 63 15.85 -11.01 0.13
C HIS A 63 14.59 -11.20 0.99
N CYS A 64 14.28 -12.45 1.35
CA CYS A 64 13.14 -12.79 2.19
C CYS A 64 13.55 -12.93 3.67
N GLY A 65 12.77 -12.37 4.59
CA GLY A 65 12.97 -12.57 6.02
C GLY A 65 12.66 -13.99 6.44
N ILE A 66 11.40 -14.41 6.32
CA ILE A 66 10.96 -15.78 6.61
C ILE A 66 10.18 -16.35 5.43
N ASP A 67 10.67 -17.45 4.85
CA ASP A 67 10.00 -18.16 3.77
C ASP A 67 9.36 -19.45 4.29
N VAL A 68 8.02 -19.50 4.25
CA VAL A 68 7.20 -20.65 4.63
C VAL A 68 6.45 -21.24 3.41
N SER A 69 6.98 -20.98 2.21
CA SER A 69 6.38 -21.42 0.96
C SER A 69 6.26 -22.95 0.87
N LYS A 70 5.14 -23.41 0.30
CA LYS A 70 4.80 -24.82 0.10
C LYS A 70 4.72 -25.61 1.41
N ARG A 71 4.62 -24.96 2.56
CA ARG A 71 4.50 -25.59 3.87
C ARG A 71 3.06 -25.58 4.36
N LYS A 72 2.79 -26.48 5.30
CA LYS A 72 1.51 -26.56 6.01
C LYS A 72 1.70 -26.66 7.52
N ASN A 73 0.72 -26.14 8.24
CA ASN A 73 0.66 -26.24 9.70
C ASN A 73 1.93 -25.71 10.40
N VAL A 74 2.50 -24.62 9.86
CA VAL A 74 3.61 -23.91 10.48
C VAL A 74 3.08 -22.69 11.22
N THR A 75 3.50 -22.51 12.47
CA THR A 75 3.25 -21.27 13.22
C THR A 75 4.51 -20.42 13.26
N ILE A 76 4.43 -19.15 12.89
CA ILE A 76 5.48 -18.13 13.04
C ILE A 76 4.94 -17.07 13.98
N SER A 77 5.62 -16.86 15.11
CA SER A 77 5.10 -15.95 16.13
C SER A 77 6.15 -15.18 16.91
N ASN A 78 5.81 -13.98 17.37
CA ASN A 78 6.61 -13.18 18.30
C ASN A 78 8.03 -12.89 17.79
N ILE A 79 8.19 -12.64 16.48
CA ILE A 79 9.45 -12.23 15.86
C ILE A 79 9.33 -10.77 15.40
N TRP A 80 10.38 -9.98 15.63
CA TRP A 80 10.54 -8.68 15.00
C TRP A 80 11.38 -8.81 13.73
N ILE A 81 10.76 -8.71 12.55
CA ILE A 81 11.38 -8.91 11.24
C ILE A 81 11.65 -7.55 10.60
N GLN A 82 12.91 -7.25 10.31
CA GLN A 82 13.32 -5.91 9.82
C GLN A 82 14.11 -5.98 8.52
N ASN A 83 13.83 -5.04 7.62
CA ASN A 83 14.66 -4.71 6.45
C ASN A 83 14.87 -5.90 5.50
N PHE A 84 13.80 -6.35 4.85
CA PHE A 84 13.84 -7.34 3.77
C PHE A 84 13.10 -6.83 2.52
N ASP A 85 13.28 -7.44 1.35
CA ASP A 85 12.38 -7.17 0.23
C ASP A 85 10.98 -7.73 0.55
N THR A 86 10.93 -8.91 1.17
CA THR A 86 9.71 -9.52 1.68
C THR A 86 9.94 -9.96 3.12
N GLY A 87 9.22 -9.39 4.08
CA GLY A 87 9.33 -9.78 5.49
C GLY A 87 8.98 -11.25 5.70
N ILE A 88 7.75 -11.65 5.34
CA ILE A 88 7.28 -13.04 5.42
C ILE A 88 6.64 -13.45 4.09
N ARG A 89 7.01 -14.62 3.56
CA ARG A 89 6.51 -15.13 2.28
C ARG A 89 5.77 -16.46 2.42
N LEU A 90 4.54 -16.48 1.94
CA LEU A 90 3.68 -17.65 1.82
C LEU A 90 3.37 -17.85 0.33
N ASN A 91 4.12 -18.70 -0.37
CA ASN A 91 3.77 -19.12 -1.72
C ASN A 91 3.28 -20.58 -1.72
N SER A 92 2.07 -20.83 -2.21
CA SER A 92 1.44 -22.16 -2.22
C SER A 92 1.38 -22.79 -0.82
N ALA A 93 1.15 -21.98 0.21
CA ALA A 93 1.20 -22.37 1.61
C ALA A 93 -0.22 -22.49 2.20
N VAL A 94 -0.45 -23.49 3.06
CA VAL A 94 -1.80 -23.84 3.52
C VAL A 94 -1.84 -24.12 5.02
N LYS A 95 -2.85 -23.61 5.75
CA LYS A 95 -3.02 -23.88 7.19
C LYS A 95 -1.86 -23.41 8.07
N ASN A 96 -1.16 -22.35 7.67
CA ASN A 96 -0.12 -21.75 8.50
C ASN A 96 -0.69 -20.62 9.36
N ARG A 97 0.00 -20.32 10.46
CA ARG A 97 -0.38 -19.28 11.41
C ARG A 97 0.75 -18.26 11.52
N ILE A 98 0.50 -17.02 11.14
CA ILE A 98 1.43 -15.91 11.27
C ILE A 98 0.86 -14.96 12.30
N VAL A 99 1.37 -15.00 13.53
CA VAL A 99 0.68 -14.37 14.66
C VAL A 99 1.62 -13.53 15.53
N GLU A 100 1.17 -12.35 15.95
CA GLU A 100 1.93 -11.52 16.92
C GLU A 100 3.36 -11.18 16.46
N ASN A 101 3.58 -11.01 15.15
CA ASN A 101 4.88 -10.56 14.63
C ASN A 101 4.86 -9.05 14.36
N ILE A 102 6.03 -8.43 14.45
CA ILE A 102 6.26 -7.08 13.96
C ILE A 102 7.09 -7.18 12.69
N VAL A 103 6.57 -6.72 11.56
CA VAL A 103 7.31 -6.64 10.31
C VAL A 103 7.53 -5.19 9.96
N GLU A 104 8.78 -4.80 9.75
CA GLU A 104 9.16 -3.40 9.64
C GLU A 104 10.09 -3.14 8.45
N ASN A 105 9.87 -1.99 7.79
CA ASN A 105 10.74 -1.41 6.76
C ASN A 105 11.12 -2.42 5.66
N SER A 106 10.16 -3.26 5.30
CA SER A 106 10.29 -4.22 4.22
C SER A 106 9.46 -3.75 3.03
N MET A 107 9.93 -3.95 1.80
CA MET A 107 9.19 -3.48 0.61
C MET A 107 7.79 -4.11 0.58
N ILE A 108 7.71 -5.41 0.87
CA ILE A 108 6.48 -6.15 1.19
C ILE A 108 6.60 -6.67 2.62
N GLY A 109 5.60 -6.41 3.47
CA GLY A 109 5.55 -6.93 4.83
C GLY A 109 5.27 -8.43 4.85
N LEU A 110 4.08 -8.81 4.38
CA LEU A 110 3.67 -10.20 4.22
C LEU A 110 3.12 -10.43 2.82
N PHE A 111 3.56 -11.50 2.16
CA PHE A 111 3.10 -11.86 0.82
C PHE A 111 2.35 -13.20 0.85
N LEU A 112 1.05 -13.18 0.53
CA LEU A 112 0.25 -14.37 0.26
C LEU A 112 0.15 -14.58 -1.25
N ASN A 113 0.65 -15.70 -1.74
CA ASN A 113 0.54 -16.07 -3.14
C ASN A 113 0.05 -17.52 -3.28
N TYR A 114 -1.03 -17.76 -4.02
CA TYR A 114 -1.66 -19.09 -4.15
C TYR A 114 -1.84 -19.82 -2.81
N SER A 115 -2.10 -19.08 -1.73
CA SER A 115 -2.07 -19.57 -0.35
C SER A 115 -3.46 -19.50 0.27
N SER A 116 -3.85 -20.54 1.00
CA SER A 116 -5.22 -20.67 1.52
C SER A 116 -5.31 -21.23 2.92
N ASN A 117 -6.40 -20.96 3.62
CA ASN A 117 -6.65 -21.49 4.97
C ASN A 117 -5.58 -21.08 5.99
N ASN A 118 -4.87 -19.97 5.78
CA ASN A 118 -3.89 -19.45 6.74
C ASN A 118 -4.56 -18.48 7.72
N GLU A 119 -4.04 -18.40 8.93
CA GLU A 119 -4.42 -17.45 9.96
C GLU A 119 -3.32 -16.40 10.08
N ILE A 120 -3.66 -15.14 9.86
CA ILE A 120 -2.76 -13.99 10.02
C ILE A 120 -3.42 -13.10 11.05
N ALA A 121 -2.90 -13.09 12.28
CA ALA A 121 -3.58 -12.44 13.40
C ALA A 121 -2.65 -11.65 14.31
N GLY A 122 -3.08 -10.45 14.72
CA GLY A 122 -2.34 -9.66 15.72
C GLY A 122 -0.96 -9.19 15.28
N ASN A 123 -0.67 -9.13 13.96
CA ASN A 123 0.61 -8.63 13.47
C ASN A 123 0.59 -7.11 13.29
N GLU A 124 1.76 -6.49 13.48
CA GLU A 124 1.99 -5.07 13.20
C GLU A 124 2.93 -4.93 12.01
N PHE A 125 2.50 -4.16 11.00
CA PHE A 125 3.28 -3.81 9.83
C PHE A 125 3.70 -2.34 9.90
N VAL A 126 5.00 -2.07 10.06
CA VAL A 126 5.55 -0.72 10.15
C VAL A 126 6.22 -0.35 8.84
N ASN A 127 5.73 0.70 8.17
CA ASN A 127 6.17 1.14 6.84
C ASN A 127 6.10 0.03 5.76
N CYS A 128 5.18 -0.91 5.92
CA CYS A 128 4.90 -2.00 5.00
C CYS A 128 3.48 -2.52 5.26
N GLY A 129 3.07 -3.57 4.56
CA GLY A 129 1.75 -4.17 4.70
C GLY A 129 1.64 -5.54 4.04
N LEU A 130 0.41 -5.99 3.85
CA LEU A 130 0.05 -7.28 3.27
C LEU A 130 -0.18 -7.15 1.75
N ILE A 131 0.18 -8.16 0.97
CA ILE A 131 -0.29 -8.34 -0.42
C ILE A 131 -0.92 -9.73 -0.55
N VAL A 132 -2.00 -9.82 -1.34
CA VAL A 132 -2.77 -11.04 -1.53
C VAL A 132 -2.97 -11.34 -3.01
N THR A 133 -2.33 -12.40 -3.49
CA THR A 133 -2.40 -12.85 -4.89
C THR A 133 -2.96 -14.26 -4.97
N SER A 134 -4.08 -14.45 -5.66
CA SER A 134 -4.75 -15.76 -5.85
C SER A 134 -4.90 -16.57 -4.55
N SER A 135 -5.15 -15.88 -3.43
CA SER A 135 -5.07 -16.46 -2.09
C SER A 135 -6.42 -16.26 -1.38
N TYR A 136 -7.02 -17.36 -0.94
CA TYR A 136 -8.43 -17.36 -0.51
C TYR A 136 -8.65 -18.20 0.76
N ASN A 137 -9.77 -17.98 1.42
CA ASN A 137 -10.16 -18.62 2.67
C ASN A 137 -9.11 -18.40 3.76
N ASN A 138 -8.50 -17.22 3.82
CA ASN A 138 -7.56 -16.89 4.90
C ASN A 138 -8.31 -16.09 5.99
N ILE A 139 -7.91 -16.27 7.25
CA ILE A 139 -8.44 -15.53 8.38
C ILE A 139 -7.44 -14.40 8.67
N ILE A 140 -7.84 -13.16 8.43
CA ILE A 140 -7.00 -11.96 8.61
C ILE A 140 -7.65 -11.07 9.66
N GLU A 141 -7.21 -11.17 10.92
CA GLU A 141 -7.88 -10.53 12.07
C GLU A 141 -6.89 -9.72 12.92
N ASP A 142 -7.33 -8.60 13.48
CA ASP A 142 -6.56 -7.77 14.42
C ASP A 142 -5.13 -7.38 13.95
N ASN A 143 -4.92 -7.27 12.64
CA ASN A 143 -3.66 -6.79 12.09
C ASN A 143 -3.68 -5.28 11.89
N HIS A 144 -2.51 -4.68 12.04
CA HIS A 144 -2.34 -3.24 11.99
C HIS A 144 -1.22 -2.84 11.03
N VAL A 145 -1.39 -1.69 10.37
CA VAL A 145 -0.40 -1.03 9.55
C VAL A 145 -0.14 0.35 10.15
N ASN A 146 1.05 0.57 10.69
CA ASN A 146 1.43 1.79 11.41
C ASN A 146 0.45 2.15 12.54
N GLY A 147 0.04 1.15 13.34
CA GLY A 147 -0.92 1.28 14.44
C GLY A 147 -2.38 1.53 14.01
N LYS A 148 -2.70 1.42 12.72
CA LYS A 148 -4.06 1.54 12.17
C LYS A 148 -4.56 0.20 11.68
N SER A 149 -5.87 -0.05 11.67
CA SER A 149 -6.40 -1.35 11.24
C SER A 149 -6.04 -1.66 9.78
N LEU A 150 -5.64 -2.90 9.52
CA LEU A 150 -5.59 -3.48 8.19
C LEU A 150 -6.98 -4.04 7.89
N ILE A 151 -7.66 -3.46 6.91
CA ILE A 151 -9.00 -3.90 6.53
C ILE A 151 -8.89 -4.94 5.42
N TYR A 152 -9.31 -6.16 5.71
CA TYR A 152 -9.40 -7.26 4.75
C TYR A 152 -10.85 -7.72 4.67
N LEU A 153 -11.43 -7.70 3.48
CA LEU A 153 -12.74 -8.29 3.20
C LEU A 153 -12.58 -9.37 2.15
N GLU A 154 -13.21 -10.53 2.37
CA GLU A 154 -13.23 -11.63 1.40
C GLU A 154 -14.66 -12.10 1.13
N SER A 155 -15.05 -12.18 -0.13
CA SER A 155 -16.40 -12.58 -0.57
C SER A 155 -17.54 -11.73 0.00
N GLU A 156 -17.24 -10.52 0.47
CA GLU A 156 -18.22 -9.60 1.03
C GLU A 156 -18.97 -8.82 -0.04
N THR A 157 -20.22 -8.46 0.26
CA THR A 157 -21.05 -7.65 -0.64
C THR A 157 -21.71 -6.48 0.07
N ASN A 158 -22.00 -5.40 -0.66
CA ASN A 158 -22.81 -4.26 -0.18
C ASN A 158 -22.28 -3.59 1.11
N SER A 159 -20.97 -3.63 1.32
CA SER A 159 -20.33 -3.08 2.51
C SER A 159 -19.71 -1.70 2.24
N ARG A 160 -19.59 -0.90 3.30
CA ARG A 160 -19.01 0.43 3.25
C ARG A 160 -17.89 0.55 4.27
N ILE A 161 -16.72 0.97 3.81
CA ILE A 161 -15.53 1.26 4.61
C ILE A 161 -15.36 2.78 4.60
N ASN A 162 -15.82 3.44 5.66
CA ASN A 162 -15.75 4.88 5.80
C ASN A 162 -15.58 5.28 7.27
N GLY A 163 -14.82 6.35 7.56
CA GLY A 163 -14.64 6.83 8.93
C GLY A 163 -13.87 5.88 9.86
N ILE A 164 -13.24 4.85 9.29
CA ILE A 164 -12.37 3.91 9.99
C ILE A 164 -10.94 4.41 9.86
N ASN A 165 -10.17 4.37 10.95
CA ASN A 165 -8.74 4.64 10.90
C ASN A 165 -8.00 3.42 10.36
N ALA A 166 -7.99 3.28 9.03
CA ALA A 166 -7.35 2.20 8.31
C ALA A 166 -5.94 2.59 7.84
N GLY A 167 -4.99 1.66 7.89
CA GLY A 167 -3.65 1.82 7.32
C GLY A 167 -3.55 1.25 5.90
N GLN A 168 -4.36 0.24 5.60
CA GLN A 168 -4.44 -0.45 4.31
C GLN A 168 -5.84 -1.06 4.12
N VAL A 169 -6.30 -1.18 2.87
CA VAL A 169 -7.55 -1.87 2.50
C VAL A 169 -7.27 -2.93 1.44
N ILE A 170 -7.76 -4.15 1.65
CA ILE A 170 -7.66 -5.28 0.72
C ILE A 170 -9.05 -5.90 0.54
N LEU A 171 -9.50 -6.00 -0.71
CA LEU A 171 -10.79 -6.58 -1.10
C LEU A 171 -10.52 -7.80 -1.98
N VAL A 172 -11.00 -8.97 -1.57
CA VAL A 172 -10.81 -10.23 -2.30
C VAL A 172 -12.18 -10.81 -2.64
N ARG A 173 -12.49 -10.99 -3.93
CA ARG A 173 -13.78 -11.51 -4.40
C ARG A 173 -15.00 -10.73 -3.89
N CYS A 174 -14.84 -9.43 -3.68
CA CYS A 174 -15.93 -8.60 -3.17
C CYS A 174 -16.81 -8.04 -4.29
N GLU A 175 -18.03 -7.64 -3.91
CA GLU A 175 -18.95 -6.95 -4.82
C GLU A 175 -19.59 -5.72 -4.17
N ASN A 176 -19.70 -4.62 -4.90
CA ASN A 176 -20.42 -3.42 -4.45
C ASN A 176 -19.92 -2.89 -3.09
N ILE A 177 -18.59 -2.75 -2.97
CA ILE A 177 -17.94 -2.19 -1.79
C ILE A 177 -17.66 -0.70 -2.01
N LEU A 178 -18.00 0.14 -1.05
CA LEU A 178 -17.63 1.55 -1.04
C LEU A 178 -16.48 1.79 -0.07
N VAL A 179 -15.33 2.24 -0.58
CA VAL A 179 -14.16 2.64 0.23
C VAL A 179 -13.98 4.14 0.08
N GLU A 180 -14.22 4.91 1.16
CA GLU A 180 -14.18 6.36 1.05
C GLU A 180 -13.68 7.15 2.25
N ASN A 181 -13.11 8.31 1.94
CA ASN A 181 -12.62 9.30 2.90
C ASN A 181 -11.57 8.74 3.88
N LEU A 182 -10.71 7.84 3.40
CA LEU A 182 -9.62 7.26 4.17
C LEU A 182 -8.28 7.93 3.88
N TYR A 183 -7.37 7.85 4.85
CA TYR A 183 -5.96 8.25 4.71
C TYR A 183 -5.05 7.03 4.84
N LEU A 184 -4.62 6.50 3.68
CA LEU A 184 -3.92 5.23 3.51
C LEU A 184 -2.48 5.51 3.10
N SER A 185 -1.53 5.26 4.01
CA SER A 185 -0.15 5.71 3.82
C SER A 185 0.89 4.81 4.47
N ASN A 186 2.09 4.80 3.90
CA ASN A 186 3.24 4.04 4.40
C ASN A 186 2.94 2.54 4.54
N ALA A 187 2.18 1.98 3.60
CA ALA A 187 1.92 0.56 3.48
C ALA A 187 2.68 -0.04 2.28
N THR A 188 2.58 -1.36 2.09
CA THR A 188 3.02 -1.97 0.82
C THR A 188 2.15 -1.46 -0.34
N THR A 189 0.83 -1.56 -0.19
CA THR A 189 -0.19 -1.07 -1.12
C THR A 189 -1.25 -0.31 -0.32
N GLY A 190 -1.75 0.81 -0.83
CA GLY A 190 -2.81 1.55 -0.15
C GLY A 190 -4.16 0.83 -0.21
N VAL A 191 -4.64 0.57 -1.42
CA VAL A 191 -5.89 -0.16 -1.71
C VAL A 191 -5.62 -1.27 -2.72
N GLU A 192 -5.99 -2.50 -2.40
CA GLU A 192 -5.84 -3.67 -3.27
C GLU A 192 -7.20 -4.32 -3.55
N LEU A 193 -7.52 -4.53 -4.83
CA LEU A 193 -8.70 -5.25 -5.30
C LEU A 193 -8.23 -6.50 -6.04
N TRP A 194 -8.66 -7.67 -5.57
CA TRP A 194 -8.46 -8.96 -6.20
C TRP A 194 -9.81 -9.59 -6.53
N GLU A 195 -10.07 -9.95 -7.79
CA GLU A 195 -11.36 -10.53 -8.22
C GLU A 195 -12.60 -9.73 -7.76
N THR A 196 -12.46 -8.40 -7.66
CA THR A 196 -13.50 -7.54 -7.08
C THR A 196 -14.21 -6.76 -8.18
N SER A 197 -15.53 -6.60 -8.03
CA SER A 197 -16.36 -5.90 -9.01
C SER A 197 -17.34 -4.92 -8.38
N ASN A 198 -17.78 -3.94 -9.17
CA ASN A 198 -18.74 -2.92 -8.75
C ASN A 198 -18.31 -2.12 -7.51
N ALA A 199 -17.02 -2.15 -7.13
CA ALA A 199 -16.50 -1.38 -6.02
C ALA A 199 -16.32 0.08 -6.40
N ARG A 200 -16.43 0.96 -5.41
CA ARG A 200 -16.27 2.41 -5.54
C ARG A 200 -15.19 2.87 -4.57
N ILE A 201 -14.03 3.24 -5.10
CA ILE A 201 -12.91 3.78 -4.33
C ILE A 201 -12.96 5.30 -4.51
N LYS A 202 -13.44 6.01 -3.49
CA LYS A 202 -13.84 7.41 -3.62
C LYS A 202 -13.23 8.33 -2.57
N GLY A 203 -12.68 9.48 -2.98
CA GLY A 203 -12.35 10.55 -2.02
C GLY A 203 -11.26 10.19 -1.01
N ASN A 204 -10.41 9.20 -1.33
CA ASN A 204 -9.34 8.76 -0.45
C ASN A 204 -8.06 9.54 -0.71
N ARG A 205 -7.23 9.68 0.32
CA ARG A 205 -5.86 10.15 0.21
C ARG A 205 -4.90 8.98 0.41
N ILE A 206 -4.18 8.64 -0.65
CA ILE A 206 -3.39 7.43 -0.76
C ILE A 206 -1.95 7.81 -1.09
N GLU A 207 -1.04 7.73 -0.12
CA GLU A 207 0.31 8.28 -0.30
C GLU A 207 1.47 7.54 0.35
N ASN A 208 2.63 7.63 -0.28
CA ASN A 208 3.89 7.06 0.20
C ASN A 208 3.81 5.54 0.44
N ASN A 209 3.08 4.81 -0.41
CA ASN A 209 3.07 3.35 -0.38
C ASN A 209 4.18 2.77 -1.26
N ASN A 210 4.82 1.71 -0.77
CA ASN A 210 6.07 1.19 -1.34
C ASN A 210 5.89 0.70 -2.78
N LEU A 211 4.80 -0.01 -3.06
CA LEU A 211 4.52 -0.60 -4.38
C LEU A 211 3.43 0.16 -5.11
N TYR A 212 2.19 0.10 -4.61
CA TYR A 212 1.03 0.64 -5.32
C TYR A 212 0.22 1.58 -4.44
N GLY A 213 -0.26 2.68 -5.01
CA GLY A 213 -1.34 3.44 -4.40
C GLY A 213 -2.62 2.60 -4.43
N ILE A 214 -3.06 2.29 -5.64
CA ILE A 214 -4.24 1.46 -5.92
C ILE A 214 -3.84 0.31 -6.86
N ALA A 215 -4.18 -0.93 -6.51
CA ALA A 215 -3.98 -2.09 -7.37
C ALA A 215 -5.33 -2.78 -7.67
N LEU A 216 -5.61 -3.03 -8.95
CA LEU A 216 -6.75 -3.81 -9.44
C LEU A 216 -6.19 -5.02 -10.18
N VAL A 217 -6.45 -6.22 -9.65
CA VAL A 217 -6.02 -7.48 -10.26
C VAL A 217 -7.24 -8.35 -10.49
N ASN A 218 -7.44 -8.78 -11.74
CA ASN A 218 -8.63 -9.51 -12.17
C ASN A 218 -9.95 -8.84 -11.69
N SER A 219 -9.97 -7.50 -11.70
CA SER A 219 -11.04 -6.71 -11.07
C SER A 219 -11.65 -5.77 -12.10
N SER A 220 -12.95 -5.93 -12.36
CA SER A 220 -13.65 -5.28 -13.46
C SER A 220 -14.90 -4.52 -12.99
N ASN A 221 -15.33 -3.52 -13.77
CA ASN A 221 -16.52 -2.70 -13.50
C ASN A 221 -16.44 -1.91 -12.17
N ASN A 222 -15.24 -1.47 -11.78
CA ASN A 222 -15.06 -0.64 -10.58
C ASN A 222 -14.97 0.85 -10.93
N GLU A 223 -15.26 1.71 -9.95
CA GLU A 223 -15.16 3.16 -10.06
C GLU A 223 -14.10 3.70 -9.11
N ILE A 224 -13.06 4.34 -9.65
CA ILE A 224 -11.98 4.97 -8.88
C ILE A 224 -12.11 6.47 -9.15
N ILE A 225 -12.62 7.22 -8.17
CA ILE A 225 -13.09 8.61 -8.40
C ILE A 225 -12.64 9.53 -7.25
N GLU A 226 -12.26 10.78 -7.57
CA GLU A 226 -11.99 11.81 -6.55
C GLU A 226 -10.87 11.45 -5.55
N ASN A 227 -9.97 10.52 -5.88
CA ASN A 227 -8.86 10.17 -4.99
C ASN A 227 -7.63 11.05 -5.24
N VAL A 228 -6.87 11.32 -4.17
CA VAL A 228 -5.53 11.89 -4.26
C VAL A 228 -4.51 10.77 -4.07
N VAL A 229 -3.78 10.43 -5.13
CA VAL A 229 -2.84 9.30 -5.18
C VAL A 229 -1.43 9.85 -5.41
N LYS A 230 -0.61 9.85 -4.35
CA LYS A 230 0.63 10.63 -4.34
C LYS A 230 1.86 9.87 -3.85
N ASN A 231 3.02 10.08 -4.47
CA ASN A 231 4.32 9.56 -4.02
C ASN A 231 4.35 8.03 -3.81
N ASN A 232 3.62 7.25 -4.59
CA ASN A 232 3.67 5.79 -4.53
C ASN A 232 4.64 5.24 -5.58
N GLY A 233 5.09 3.98 -5.43
CA GLY A 233 5.87 3.29 -6.46
C GLY A 233 5.16 3.29 -7.82
N CYS A 234 3.87 2.95 -7.84
CA CYS A 234 2.96 3.16 -8.94
C CYS A 234 1.64 3.72 -8.41
N GLY A 235 1.08 4.76 -9.04
CA GLY A 235 -0.15 5.40 -8.59
C GLY A 235 -1.33 4.44 -8.68
N ILE A 236 -1.58 3.92 -9.88
CA ILE A 236 -2.59 2.90 -10.13
C ILE A 236 -2.07 1.79 -11.04
N PHE A 237 -2.27 0.54 -10.63
CA PHE A 237 -1.88 -0.65 -11.38
C PHE A 237 -3.10 -1.51 -11.72
N LEU A 238 -3.29 -1.83 -13.00
CA LEU A 238 -4.36 -2.72 -13.48
C LEU A 238 -3.74 -3.96 -14.12
N SER A 239 -4.12 -5.16 -13.67
CA SER A 239 -3.64 -6.39 -14.28
C SER A 239 -4.67 -7.51 -14.40
N GLU A 240 -4.33 -8.53 -15.19
CA GLU A 240 -5.05 -9.80 -15.32
C GLU A 240 -6.52 -9.63 -15.72
N SER A 241 -6.79 -9.00 -16.87
CA SER A 241 -8.15 -8.74 -17.37
C SER A 241 -9.00 -7.80 -16.48
N SER A 242 -8.37 -6.79 -15.87
CA SER A 242 -9.07 -5.72 -15.16
C SER A 242 -9.69 -4.72 -16.15
N ASN A 243 -10.93 -4.98 -16.56
CA ASN A 243 -11.60 -4.32 -17.67
C ASN A 243 -12.80 -3.47 -17.23
N ASN A 244 -13.22 -2.52 -18.08
CA ASN A 244 -14.42 -1.71 -17.89
C ASN A 244 -14.44 -0.92 -16.56
N ASN A 245 -13.27 -0.64 -15.98
CA ASN A 245 -13.16 0.23 -14.84
C ASN A 245 -13.26 1.69 -15.30
N LYS A 246 -13.83 2.55 -14.45
CA LYS A 246 -13.94 3.99 -14.68
C LYS A 246 -13.02 4.70 -13.69
N ILE A 247 -12.00 5.38 -14.20
CA ILE A 247 -10.98 6.06 -13.41
C ILE A 247 -10.95 7.53 -13.82
N PHE A 248 -11.61 8.42 -13.08
CA PHE A 248 -11.71 9.83 -13.46
C PHE A 248 -11.84 10.73 -12.22
N HIS A 249 -11.54 12.02 -12.36
CA HIS A 249 -11.46 13.00 -11.26
C HIS A 249 -10.44 12.66 -10.16
N ASN A 250 -9.47 11.80 -10.43
CA ASN A 250 -8.38 11.53 -9.48
C ASN A 250 -7.21 12.48 -9.71
N ALA A 251 -6.36 12.64 -8.70
CA ALA A 251 -5.10 13.36 -8.79
C ALA A 251 -3.92 12.40 -8.58
N PHE A 252 -3.21 12.06 -9.66
CA PHE A 252 -2.00 11.24 -9.66
C PHE A 252 -0.77 12.15 -9.60
N ILE A 253 -0.10 12.18 -8.44
CA ILE A 253 0.92 13.19 -8.12
C ILE A 253 2.24 12.53 -7.73
N LYS A 254 3.29 12.74 -8.53
CA LYS A 254 4.67 12.35 -8.21
C LYS A 254 4.81 10.87 -7.81
N ASN A 255 3.96 10.01 -8.37
CA ASN A 255 4.20 8.57 -8.29
C ASN A 255 5.37 8.22 -9.22
N MET A 256 6.19 7.22 -8.86
CA MET A 256 7.33 6.83 -9.71
C MET A 256 6.85 6.33 -11.09
N VAL A 257 5.71 5.65 -11.13
CA VAL A 257 4.89 5.42 -12.32
C VAL A 257 3.47 5.91 -12.02
N GLN A 258 2.86 6.71 -12.89
CA GLN A 258 1.54 7.27 -12.57
C GLN A 258 0.42 6.24 -12.72
N ALA A 259 0.39 5.57 -13.87
CA ALA A 259 -0.50 4.45 -14.15
C ALA A 259 0.24 3.38 -14.94
N SER A 260 -0.06 2.12 -14.66
CA SER A 260 0.47 0.97 -15.40
C SER A 260 -0.60 -0.08 -15.62
N ILE A 261 -0.65 -0.62 -16.83
CA ILE A 261 -1.64 -1.61 -17.26
C ILE A 261 -0.88 -2.81 -17.83
N TYR A 262 -1.22 -4.00 -17.34
CA TYR A 262 -0.60 -5.25 -17.77
C TYR A 262 -1.67 -6.30 -18.06
N GLU A 263 -1.72 -6.83 -19.29
CA GLU A 263 -2.69 -7.87 -19.68
C GLU A 263 -4.16 -7.51 -19.34
N SER A 264 -4.52 -6.23 -19.44
CA SER A 264 -5.89 -5.74 -19.27
C SER A 264 -6.35 -5.00 -20.54
N GLY A 265 -7.65 -5.02 -20.76
CA GLY A 265 -8.33 -4.42 -21.90
C GLY A 265 -8.64 -2.94 -21.70
N GLU A 266 -9.75 -2.51 -22.29
CA GLU A 266 -10.18 -1.11 -22.29
C GLU A 266 -10.73 -0.71 -20.91
N ASN A 267 -10.23 0.42 -20.40
CA ASN A 267 -10.77 1.13 -19.25
C ASN A 267 -11.04 2.58 -19.65
N VAL A 268 -11.92 3.24 -18.89
CA VAL A 268 -12.37 4.61 -19.18
C VAL A 268 -11.69 5.55 -18.19
N TRP A 269 -10.95 6.53 -18.70
CA TRP A 269 -10.13 7.44 -17.89
C TRP A 269 -10.70 8.87 -17.76
N ASP A 270 -11.93 9.07 -18.22
CA ASP A 270 -12.65 10.34 -18.20
C ASP A 270 -14.18 10.12 -18.15
N ASP A 271 -14.93 11.15 -17.77
CA ASP A 271 -16.41 11.12 -17.75
C ASP A 271 -17.04 11.64 -19.06
N GLY A 272 -16.25 11.79 -20.13
CA GLY A 272 -16.65 12.43 -21.38
C GLY A 272 -16.55 13.96 -21.38
N LEU A 273 -16.26 14.59 -20.23
CA LEU A 273 -16.03 16.02 -20.10
C LEU A 273 -14.69 16.33 -19.42
N LYS A 274 -14.29 15.50 -18.46
CA LYS A 274 -13.17 15.69 -17.56
C LYS A 274 -12.58 14.34 -17.15
N GLY A 275 -11.26 14.31 -17.05
CA GLY A 275 -10.46 13.14 -16.71
C GLY A 275 -9.80 13.25 -15.35
N ASN A 276 -8.54 12.84 -15.28
CA ASN A 276 -7.71 12.87 -14.10
C ASN A 276 -6.65 13.96 -14.20
N TYR A 277 -6.15 14.41 -13.05
CA TYR A 277 -4.96 15.23 -12.97
C TYR A 277 -3.72 14.35 -12.91
N TRP A 278 -2.74 14.64 -13.77
CA TRP A 278 -1.47 13.93 -13.88
C TRP A 278 -0.32 14.92 -13.72
N SER A 279 0.46 14.78 -12.65
CA SER A 279 1.54 15.75 -12.36
C SER A 279 2.68 15.78 -13.39
N ASP A 280 2.81 14.72 -14.20
CA ASP A 280 3.78 14.55 -15.27
C ASP A 280 3.22 14.93 -16.66
N TYR A 281 1.95 15.32 -16.75
CA TYR A 281 1.37 15.80 -18.00
C TYR A 281 1.88 17.20 -18.34
N HIS A 282 2.72 17.31 -19.38
CA HIS A 282 3.47 18.50 -19.74
C HIS A 282 2.62 19.68 -20.22
N GLU A 283 3.09 20.90 -20.00
CA GLU A 283 2.43 22.15 -20.41
C GLU A 283 2.13 22.25 -21.90
N ILE A 284 3.02 21.76 -22.76
CA ILE A 284 2.76 21.76 -24.22
C ILE A 284 1.55 20.88 -24.54
N ALA A 285 1.46 19.70 -23.92
CA ALA A 285 0.34 18.80 -24.09
C ALA A 285 -0.97 19.45 -23.59
N ARG A 286 -0.89 20.17 -22.46
CA ARG A 286 -2.00 20.98 -21.92
C ARG A 286 -2.45 22.06 -22.91
N ALA A 287 -1.52 22.84 -23.46
CA ALA A 287 -1.82 23.93 -24.40
C ALA A 287 -2.43 23.42 -25.71
N LEU A 288 -2.08 22.21 -26.13
CA LEU A 288 -2.59 21.57 -27.33
C LEU A 288 -3.83 20.68 -27.06
N ASN A 289 -4.30 20.62 -25.81
CA ASN A 289 -5.45 19.82 -25.39
C ASN A 289 -5.33 18.33 -25.84
N THR A 290 -4.13 17.75 -25.73
CA THR A 290 -3.87 16.39 -26.19
C THR A 290 -4.22 15.36 -25.10
N PRO A 291 -4.75 14.18 -25.41
CA PRO A 291 -5.00 13.13 -24.41
C PRO A 291 -3.75 12.75 -23.60
N TYR A 292 -3.91 12.34 -22.34
CA TYR A 292 -2.87 11.64 -21.59
C TYR A 292 -2.95 10.16 -21.96
N ILE A 293 -1.89 9.64 -22.57
CA ILE A 293 -1.85 8.27 -23.09
C ILE A 293 -1.21 7.38 -22.03
N ILE A 294 -1.98 6.42 -21.50
CA ILE A 294 -1.46 5.38 -20.59
C ILE A 294 -0.90 4.24 -21.44
N ASP A 295 -1.70 3.75 -22.39
CA ASP A 295 -1.28 2.83 -23.45
C ASP A 295 -2.13 3.01 -24.72
N ARG A 296 -1.97 2.13 -25.71
CA ARG A 296 -2.69 2.21 -27.00
C ARG A 296 -4.21 2.11 -26.90
N ASN A 297 -4.74 1.49 -25.84
CA ASN A 297 -6.16 1.24 -25.62
C ASN A 297 -6.72 2.05 -24.44
N ASN A 298 -5.86 2.69 -23.66
CA ASN A 298 -6.19 3.40 -22.44
C ASN A 298 -5.65 4.84 -22.52
N MET A 299 -6.56 5.78 -22.69
CA MET A 299 -6.25 7.20 -22.73
C MET A 299 -7.27 7.98 -21.92
N ASP A 300 -6.77 8.97 -21.19
CA ASP A 300 -7.56 10.04 -20.62
C ASP A 300 -7.71 11.14 -21.68
N LYS A 301 -8.91 11.29 -22.23
CA LYS A 301 -9.16 12.25 -23.32
C LYS A 301 -9.32 13.68 -22.83
N TYR A 302 -9.59 13.86 -21.54
CA TYR A 302 -9.84 15.16 -20.95
C TYR A 302 -9.00 15.39 -19.69
N PRO A 303 -7.65 15.26 -19.75
CA PRO A 303 -6.81 15.40 -18.57
C PRO A 303 -7.09 16.72 -17.86
N LEU A 304 -7.28 16.67 -16.55
CA LEU A 304 -7.47 17.86 -15.75
C LEU A 304 -6.17 18.65 -15.74
N ILE A 305 -6.30 19.94 -16.01
CA ILE A 305 -5.23 20.91 -15.84
C ILE A 305 -5.39 21.48 -14.44
N LYS A 306 -4.33 21.41 -13.63
CA LYS A 306 -4.26 22.18 -12.39
C LYS A 306 -4.33 23.65 -12.78
N ASN A 307 -5.45 24.28 -12.47
CA ASN A 307 -5.66 25.69 -12.78
C ASN A 307 -4.89 26.51 -11.75
N LEU A 308 -3.59 26.67 -11.99
CA LEU A 308 -2.68 27.40 -11.11
C LEU A 308 -3.18 28.83 -10.86
N GLU A 309 -3.79 29.46 -11.86
CA GLU A 309 -4.43 30.77 -11.72
C GLU A 309 -5.58 30.76 -10.69
N GLU A 310 -6.38 29.70 -10.65
CA GLU A 310 -7.48 29.55 -9.69
C GLU A 310 -6.98 29.19 -8.28
N GLU A 311 -5.86 28.47 -8.17
CA GLU A 311 -5.19 28.24 -6.89
C GLU A 311 -4.58 29.53 -6.33
N ILE A 312 -3.90 30.32 -7.17
CA ILE A 312 -3.40 31.64 -6.81
C ILE A 312 -4.54 32.53 -6.35
N LYS A 313 -5.65 32.59 -7.11
CA LYS A 313 -6.83 33.37 -6.73
C LYS A 313 -7.43 32.94 -5.38
N LYS A 314 -7.44 31.64 -5.07
CA LYS A 314 -7.87 31.15 -3.74
C LYS A 314 -6.92 31.58 -2.63
N LEU A 315 -5.61 31.56 -2.86
CA LEU A 315 -4.62 32.04 -1.89
C LEU A 315 -4.74 33.56 -1.66
N GLU A 316 -4.98 34.33 -2.73
CA GLU A 316 -5.30 35.77 -2.63
C GLU A 316 -6.54 36.01 -1.77
N GLU A 317 -7.62 35.25 -1.97
CA GLU A 317 -8.83 35.33 -1.14
C GLU A 317 -8.59 34.96 0.33
N TYR A 318 -7.74 33.95 0.60
CA TYR A 318 -7.37 33.57 1.97
C TYR A 318 -6.51 34.63 2.66
N LEU A 319 -5.55 35.22 1.95
CA LEU A 319 -4.76 36.35 2.46
C LEU A 319 -5.67 37.53 2.81
N TRP A 320 -6.61 37.87 1.94
CA TRP A 320 -7.58 38.93 2.19
C TRP A 320 -8.45 38.67 3.43
N LYS A 321 -9.01 37.45 3.58
CA LYS A 321 -9.78 37.06 4.79
C LYS A 321 -8.92 37.09 6.05
N LEU A 322 -7.67 36.66 5.96
CA LEU A 322 -6.74 36.66 7.08
C LEU A 322 -6.43 38.08 7.55
N GLU A 323 -6.30 39.05 6.63
CA GLU A 323 -6.13 40.46 6.95
C GLU A 323 -7.36 41.06 7.66
N GLN A 324 -8.57 40.72 7.21
CA GLN A 324 -9.81 41.12 7.90
C GLN A 324 -9.84 40.58 9.34
N LEU A 325 -9.60 39.27 9.52
CA LEU A 325 -9.61 38.64 10.84
C LEU A 325 -8.56 39.24 11.78
N LYS A 326 -7.39 39.64 11.27
CA LYS A 326 -6.38 40.36 12.05
C LYS A 326 -6.90 41.72 12.49
N SER A 327 -7.48 42.51 11.58
CA SER A 327 -8.02 43.84 11.91
C SER A 327 -9.17 43.80 12.93
N GLU A 328 -9.94 42.71 12.95
CA GLU A 328 -11.02 42.46 13.91
C GLU A 328 -10.51 41.90 15.25
N GLY A 329 -9.20 41.64 15.40
CA GLY A 329 -8.61 41.06 16.61
C GLY A 329 -8.99 39.59 16.85
N LYS A 330 -9.53 38.89 15.83
CA LYS A 330 -9.96 37.48 15.93
C LYS A 330 -8.81 36.49 15.81
N VAL A 331 -7.64 36.94 15.36
CA VAL A 331 -6.44 36.11 15.18
C VAL A 331 -5.25 36.79 15.86
N SER A 332 -4.45 36.03 16.61
CA SER A 332 -3.24 36.55 17.25
C SER A 332 -2.16 36.92 16.23
N GLU A 333 -1.30 37.89 16.56
CA GLU A 333 -0.19 38.32 15.69
C GLU A 333 0.72 37.14 15.27
N LYS A 334 0.94 36.19 16.19
CA LYS A 334 1.75 34.99 15.91
C LYS A 334 1.10 34.13 14.83
N ILE A 335 -0.19 33.84 14.95
CA ILE A 335 -0.92 33.01 13.98
C ILE A 335 -1.02 33.72 12.63
N TYR A 336 -1.28 35.03 12.64
CA TYR A 336 -1.32 35.83 11.41
C TYR A 336 -0.01 35.74 10.61
N LYS A 337 1.13 35.99 11.26
CA LYS A 337 2.44 35.95 10.57
C LYS A 337 2.72 34.58 9.97
N THR A 338 2.51 33.51 10.75
CA THR A 338 2.74 32.14 10.28
C THR A 338 1.85 31.77 9.10
N LEU A 339 0.56 32.12 9.12
CA LEU A 339 -0.35 31.81 8.00
C LEU A 339 -0.04 32.68 6.77
N LYS A 340 0.27 33.95 6.97
CA LYS A 340 0.63 34.88 5.89
C LYS A 340 1.88 34.41 5.14
N GLU A 341 2.96 34.13 5.86
CA GLU A 341 4.21 33.59 5.29
C GLU A 341 3.96 32.28 4.53
N LYS A 342 3.11 31.40 5.07
CA LYS A 342 2.74 30.15 4.40
C LYS A 342 2.02 30.41 3.08
N TYR A 343 0.98 31.25 3.06
CA TYR A 343 0.20 31.51 1.85
C TYR A 343 1.01 32.26 0.80
N GLU A 344 1.84 33.23 1.20
CA GLU A 344 2.73 33.96 0.29
C GLU A 344 3.78 33.01 -0.33
N CYS A 345 4.43 32.16 0.46
CA CYS A 345 5.40 31.19 -0.05
C CYS A 345 4.76 30.13 -0.98
N GLU A 346 3.52 29.71 -0.69
CA GLU A 346 2.79 28.77 -1.54
C GLU A 346 2.36 29.43 -2.86
N MET A 347 1.98 30.71 -2.80
CA MET A 347 1.63 31.51 -3.98
C MET A 347 2.85 31.79 -4.87
N GLU A 348 4.01 32.15 -4.29
CA GLU A 348 5.26 32.33 -5.03
C GLU A 348 5.63 31.06 -5.81
N LYS A 349 5.52 29.87 -5.19
CA LYS A 349 5.77 28.59 -5.90
C LYS A 349 4.80 28.35 -7.04
N LEU A 350 3.53 28.72 -6.90
CA LEU A 350 2.54 28.54 -7.96
C LEU A 350 2.75 29.55 -9.10
N VAL A 351 3.23 30.76 -8.81
CA VAL A 351 3.63 31.76 -9.80
C VAL A 351 4.88 31.30 -10.55
N GLU A 352 5.89 30.76 -9.84
CA GLU A 352 7.06 30.12 -10.47
C GLU A 352 6.68 28.91 -11.34
N GLU A 353 5.62 28.17 -10.99
CA GLU A 353 5.07 27.09 -11.82
C GLU A 353 4.25 27.59 -13.03
N LEU A 354 3.91 28.89 -13.09
CA LEU A 354 3.16 29.52 -14.21
C LEU A 354 4.06 30.24 -15.22
N GLU A 355 5.22 30.74 -14.79
CA GLU A 355 6.21 31.47 -15.60
C GLU A 355 7.18 30.55 -16.33
#